data_AF-A0A3B3YHV9-F1
#
_entry.id   AF-A0A3B3YHV9-F1
#
_cell.length_a   1.000
_cell.length_b   1.000
_cell.length_c   1.000
_cell.angle_alpha   90.00
_cell.angle_beta   90.00
_cell.angle_gamma   90.00
#
_symmetry.space_group_name_H-M   'P 1'
#
loop_
_entity.id
_entity.type
_entity.pdbx_description
1 polymer ?
#
loop_
_entity_poly.entity_id
_entity_poly.type
_entity_poly.pdbx_seq_one_letter_code
_entity_poly.pdbx_strand_id
1 'polypeptide(L)'
;IFIITITWVSCITTNGVVQCIDPCATYTVVNDAWRSTENTDQTILHCDRNIVWSGWYRFYLGQTSARMPEKCVAENRCGADVPLWITEPHPVQLNEIVNRTVCNAWSGSCCHFVSHTIQIKVCSGYYVYKLQQPTACWLAYCTGKVLW
;
A
#
# COMPACT_ATOMS: atom_id res chain seq x y z
N ILE A 1 -22.65 17.37 2.01
CA ILE A 1 -21.17 17.41 2.12
C ILE A 1 -20.64 17.46 0.69
N PHE A 2 -19.89 18.50 0.34
CA PHE A 2 -19.22 18.58 -0.96
C PHE A 2 -17.75 18.20 -0.75
N ILE A 3 -17.23 17.32 -1.61
CA ILE A 3 -15.81 16.95 -1.62
C ILE A 3 -15.16 17.70 -2.77
N ILE A 4 -14.22 18.58 -2.45
CA ILE A 4 -13.38 19.27 -3.44
C ILE A 4 -12.01 18.60 -3.41
N THR A 5 -11.62 17.98 -4.51
CA THR A 5 -10.27 17.45 -4.68
C THR A 5 -9.38 18.55 -5.25
N ILE A 6 -8.52 19.13 -4.41
CA ILE A 6 -7.29 19.75 -4.91
C ILE A 6 -6.35 18.57 -5.20
N THR A 7 -5.56 18.63 -6.27
CA THR A 7 -4.77 17.51 -6.83
C THR A 7 -3.89 16.75 -5.83
N TRP A 8 -3.67 17.27 -4.62
CA TRP A 8 -2.88 16.68 -3.53
C TRP A 8 -3.60 16.60 -2.17
N VAL A 9 -4.79 17.17 -1.97
CA VAL A 9 -5.54 17.14 -0.69
C VAL A 9 -7.04 16.96 -0.90
N SER A 10 -7.70 16.26 0.03
CA SER A 10 -9.15 16.08 0.02
C SER A 10 -9.81 17.12 0.92
N CYS A 11 -10.54 18.07 0.35
CA CYS A 11 -11.25 19.10 1.12
C CYS A 11 -12.72 18.76 1.26
N ILE A 12 -13.24 18.85 2.48
CA ILE A 12 -14.61 18.56 2.86
C ILE A 12 -15.24 19.85 3.38
N THR A 13 -16.43 20.19 2.90
CA THR A 13 -17.21 21.31 3.45
C THR A 13 -18.33 20.80 4.35
N THR A 14 -18.28 21.16 5.64
CA THR A 14 -19.31 20.88 6.64
C THR A 14 -19.80 22.19 7.26
N ASN A 15 -21.09 22.49 7.16
CA ASN A 15 -21.70 23.72 7.71
C ASN A 15 -20.97 25.03 7.31
N GLY A 16 -20.47 25.10 6.07
CA GLY A 16 -19.73 26.27 5.57
C GLY A 16 -18.25 26.34 5.95
N VAL A 17 -17.75 25.41 6.78
CA VAL A 17 -16.33 25.29 7.12
C VAL A 17 -15.65 24.34 6.13
N VAL A 18 -14.53 24.76 5.54
CA VAL A 18 -13.70 23.93 4.65
C VAL A 18 -12.57 23.30 5.46
N GLN A 19 -12.51 21.97 5.49
CA GLN A 19 -11.43 21.21 6.10
C GLN A 19 -10.72 20.39 5.02
N CYS A 20 -9.41 20.61 4.84
CA CYS A 20 -8.60 19.85 3.91
C CYS A 20 -7.76 18.81 4.65
N ILE A 21 -7.85 17.55 4.22
CA ILE A 21 -7.09 16.43 4.75
C ILE A 21 -5.96 16.13 3.77
N ASP A 22 -4.74 16.33 4.24
CA ASP A 22 -3.54 15.87 3.55
C ASP A 22 -3.16 14.48 4.06
N PRO A 23 -3.13 13.45 3.20
CA PRO A 23 -2.72 12.11 3.60
C PRO A 23 -1.25 11.99 4.02
N CYS A 24 -0.41 13.00 3.75
CA CYS A 24 0.92 13.13 4.36
C CYS A 24 0.87 13.62 5.81
N ALA A 25 -0.19 14.34 6.20
CA ALA A 25 -0.37 14.78 7.58
C ALA A 25 -1.17 13.77 8.42
N THR A 26 -2.07 13.01 7.79
CA THR A 26 -2.98 12.09 8.48
C THR A 26 -3.09 10.77 7.73
N TYR A 27 -2.61 9.70 8.37
CA TYR A 27 -2.60 8.33 7.84
C TYR A 27 -2.64 7.31 8.98
N THR A 28 -2.99 6.07 8.63
CA THR A 28 -2.93 4.92 9.53
C THR A 28 -1.60 4.20 9.36
N VAL A 29 -0.98 3.80 10.47
CA VAL A 29 0.28 3.04 10.44
C VAL A 29 -0.01 1.55 10.22
N VAL A 30 0.72 0.93 9.30
CA VAL A 30 0.80 -0.51 9.14
C VAL A 30 2.24 -0.93 9.45
N ASN A 31 2.44 -1.66 10.55
CA ASN A 31 3.77 -2.07 11.04
C ASN A 31 3.80 -3.57 11.39
N ASP A 32 3.21 -4.37 10.53
CA ASP A 32 3.17 -5.82 10.67
C ASP A 32 4.49 -6.42 10.17
N ALA A 33 5.31 -6.95 11.07
CA ALA A 33 6.61 -7.53 10.71
C ALA A 33 6.50 -8.68 9.69
N TRP A 34 5.39 -9.43 9.73
CA TRP A 34 5.13 -10.54 8.83
C TRP A 34 4.98 -10.09 7.36
N ARG A 35 4.70 -8.82 7.07
CA ARG A 35 4.60 -8.26 5.71
C ARG A 35 5.94 -8.06 5.01
N SER A 36 7.06 -8.29 5.69
CA SER A 36 8.40 -8.13 5.12
C SER A 36 8.60 -9.04 3.91
N THR A 37 9.23 -8.53 2.83
CA THR A 37 9.71 -9.36 1.70
C THR A 37 10.68 -10.45 2.14
N GLU A 38 11.37 -10.23 3.26
CA GLU A 38 12.30 -11.19 3.85
C GLU A 38 11.60 -12.27 4.68
N ASN A 39 10.32 -12.10 5.02
CA ASN A 39 9.59 -13.09 5.79
C ASN A 39 9.28 -14.33 4.94
N THR A 40 9.83 -15.48 5.33
CA THR A 40 9.57 -16.82 4.75
C THR A 40 8.70 -17.69 5.64
N ASP A 41 8.24 -17.19 6.78
CA ASP A 41 7.40 -17.97 7.68
C ASP A 41 6.03 -18.20 7.04
N GLN A 42 5.63 -19.46 6.97
CA GLN A 42 4.37 -19.94 6.39
C GLN A 42 3.52 -20.71 7.43
N THR A 43 3.89 -20.62 8.72
CA THR A 43 3.14 -21.26 9.80
C THR A 43 1.81 -20.56 10.07
N ILE A 44 1.79 -19.23 9.96
CA ILE A 44 0.60 -18.39 10.08
C ILE A 44 0.52 -17.53 8.82
N LEU A 45 -0.53 -17.76 8.05
CA LEU A 45 -0.76 -17.06 6.80
C LEU A 45 -1.84 -16.00 7.01
N HIS A 46 -1.58 -14.83 6.42
CA HIS A 46 -2.41 -13.66 6.53
C HIS A 46 -3.17 -13.40 5.23
N CYS A 47 -4.26 -12.65 5.35
CA CYS A 47 -5.20 -12.44 4.26
C CYS A 47 -5.73 -11.02 4.32
N ASP A 48 -5.19 -10.15 3.48
CA ASP A 48 -5.56 -8.72 3.45
C ASP A 48 -6.98 -8.48 2.92
N ARG A 49 -7.60 -9.50 2.31
CA ARG A 49 -9.03 -9.49 1.99
C ARG A 49 -9.90 -9.40 3.26
N ASN A 50 -9.41 -9.83 4.42
CA ASN A 50 -10.18 -9.75 5.67
C ASN A 50 -10.03 -8.40 6.39
N ILE A 51 -9.22 -7.49 5.85
CA ILE A 51 -9.01 -6.15 6.39
C ILE A 51 -9.88 -5.16 5.62
N VAL A 52 -10.58 -4.29 6.35
CA VAL A 52 -11.32 -3.17 5.76
C VAL A 52 -10.33 -2.02 5.53
N TRP A 53 -9.82 -1.94 4.30
CA TRP A 53 -8.93 -0.86 3.87
C TRP A 53 -9.74 0.41 3.59
N SER A 54 -9.62 1.39 4.49
CA SER A 54 -10.28 2.69 4.39
C SER A 54 -9.34 3.81 4.81
N GLY A 55 -9.03 4.69 3.86
CA GLY A 55 -8.13 5.82 4.07
C GLY A 55 -6.72 5.58 3.53
N TRP A 56 -5.77 6.34 4.08
CA TRP A 56 -4.38 6.33 3.65
C TRP A 56 -3.51 5.67 4.70
N TYR A 57 -2.53 4.88 4.24
CA TYR A 57 -1.70 4.03 5.08
C TYR A 57 -0.23 4.33 4.87
N ARG A 58 0.57 4.25 5.93
CA ARG A 58 2.04 4.32 5.87
C ARG A 58 2.63 3.02 6.39
N PHE A 59 3.51 2.41 5.60
CA PHE A 59 4.18 1.17 5.97
C PHE A 59 5.43 1.42 6.79
N TYR A 60 5.63 0.56 7.79
CA TYR A 60 6.85 0.44 8.56
C TYR A 60 7.23 -1.04 8.69
N LEU A 61 8.53 -1.27 8.88
CA LEU A 61 9.07 -2.54 9.36
C LEU A 61 9.90 -2.26 10.60
N GLY A 62 9.28 -2.44 11.77
CA GLY A 62 9.85 -2.03 13.05
C GLY A 62 9.90 -0.51 13.15
N GLN A 63 11.11 0.05 13.30
CA GLN A 63 11.33 1.50 13.39
C GLN A 63 11.72 2.12 12.04
N THR A 64 11.78 1.33 10.96
CA THR A 64 12.23 1.79 9.65
C THR A 64 11.04 2.02 8.72
N SER A 65 11.09 3.10 7.94
CA SER A 65 10.11 3.34 6.87
C SER A 65 10.18 2.21 5.84
N ALA A 66 9.01 1.70 5.45
CA ALA A 66 8.90 0.66 4.44
C ALA A 66 8.03 1.14 3.28
N ARG A 67 8.12 0.45 2.15
CA ARG A 67 7.30 0.67 0.96
C ARG A 67 6.93 -0.64 0.30
N MET A 68 5.87 -0.63 -0.51
CA MET A 68 5.60 -1.78 -1.37
C MET A 68 6.78 -2.00 -2.33
N PRO A 69 7.12 -3.25 -2.69
CA PRO A 69 8.18 -3.50 -3.66
C PRO A 69 7.71 -3.17 -5.08
N GLU A 70 8.61 -2.59 -5.87
CA GLU A 70 8.44 -2.31 -7.32
C GLU A 70 8.91 -3.47 -8.20
N LYS A 71 9.38 -4.55 -7.57
CA LYS A 71 9.84 -5.78 -8.21
C LYS A 71 9.05 -6.94 -7.66
N CYS A 72 8.92 -7.96 -8.49
CA CYS A 72 8.30 -9.22 -8.13
C CYS A 72 8.92 -9.79 -6.85
N VAL A 73 8.05 -10.20 -5.93
CA VAL A 73 8.39 -10.94 -4.73
C VAL A 73 8.05 -12.41 -4.99
N ALA A 74 8.94 -13.32 -4.61
CA ALA A 74 8.69 -14.75 -4.75
C ALA A 74 7.45 -15.18 -3.95
N GLU A 75 6.78 -16.25 -4.39
CA GLU A 75 5.68 -16.90 -3.66
C GLU A 75 6.07 -17.24 -2.21
N ASN A 76 5.06 -17.38 -1.34
CA ASN A 76 5.24 -17.77 0.07
C ASN A 76 6.12 -16.77 0.85
N ARG A 77 5.89 -15.48 0.62
CA ARG A 77 6.58 -14.36 1.26
C ARG A 77 5.57 -13.40 1.87
N CYS A 78 6.06 -12.49 2.72
CA CYS A 78 5.23 -11.45 3.32
C CYS A 78 4.07 -12.02 4.14
N GLY A 79 4.28 -13.20 4.75
CA GLY A 79 3.31 -13.89 5.60
C GLY A 79 2.06 -14.34 4.85
N ALA A 80 2.15 -14.57 3.55
CA ALA A 80 1.05 -15.05 2.72
C ALA A 80 1.56 -15.96 1.59
N ASP A 81 0.67 -16.80 1.06
CA ASP A 81 0.97 -17.66 -0.10
C ASP A 81 1.21 -16.82 -1.36
N VAL A 82 0.39 -15.77 -1.51
CA VAL A 82 0.28 -14.95 -2.72
C VAL A 82 0.69 -13.50 -2.42
N PRO A 83 1.98 -13.16 -2.49
CA PRO A 83 2.45 -11.81 -2.20
C PRO A 83 2.02 -10.79 -3.26
N LEU A 84 1.64 -9.60 -2.80
CA LEU A 84 1.22 -8.45 -3.62
C LEU A 84 2.31 -7.38 -3.71
N TRP A 85 2.57 -6.92 -4.93
CA TRP A 85 3.58 -5.91 -5.26
C TRP A 85 3.09 -4.96 -6.37
N ILE A 86 3.74 -3.80 -6.55
CA ILE A 86 3.34 -2.83 -7.59
C ILE A 86 4.18 -2.96 -8.86
N THR A 87 3.55 -2.86 -10.03
CA THR A 87 4.23 -3.08 -11.30
C THR A 87 5.00 -1.89 -11.85
N GLU A 88 4.70 -0.69 -11.38
CA GLU A 88 5.34 0.54 -11.84
C GLU A 88 5.98 1.31 -10.67
N PRO A 89 7.05 2.11 -10.92
CA PRO A 89 7.80 2.79 -9.86
C PRO A 89 6.95 3.75 -9.03
N HIS A 90 7.29 3.97 -7.77
CA HIS A 90 6.64 4.98 -6.92
C HIS A 90 6.74 6.39 -7.54
N PRO A 91 5.81 7.31 -7.22
CA PRO A 91 5.93 8.72 -7.64
C PRO A 91 7.19 9.36 -7.05
N VAL A 92 7.71 10.38 -7.73
CA VAL A 92 8.98 11.03 -7.35
C VAL A 92 8.76 12.51 -7.04
N GLN A 93 7.78 13.15 -7.68
CA GLN A 93 7.53 14.58 -7.48
C GLN A 93 6.75 14.80 -6.20
N LEU A 94 7.28 15.59 -5.26
CA LEU A 94 6.63 15.85 -3.97
C LEU A 94 5.13 16.21 -4.14
N ASN A 95 4.28 15.58 -3.33
CA ASN A 95 2.81 15.69 -3.35
C ASN A 95 2.09 15.06 -4.55
N GLU A 96 2.80 14.43 -5.47
CA GLU A 96 2.21 13.69 -6.58
C GLU A 96 1.43 12.48 -6.08
N ILE A 97 0.20 12.31 -6.61
CA ILE A 97 -0.63 11.13 -6.42
C ILE A 97 -0.72 10.40 -7.75
N VAL A 98 -0.39 9.12 -7.73
CA VAL A 98 -0.45 8.25 -8.92
C VAL A 98 -1.22 6.98 -8.64
N ASN A 99 -1.81 6.41 -9.69
CA ASN A 99 -2.37 5.07 -9.63
C ASN A 99 -1.28 4.05 -9.96
N ARG A 100 -1.26 2.93 -9.23
CA ARG A 100 -0.37 1.79 -9.49
C ARG A 100 -1.14 0.51 -9.55
N THR A 101 -0.76 -0.34 -10.48
CA THR A 101 -1.35 -1.65 -10.64
C THR A 101 -0.69 -2.60 -9.65
N VAL A 102 -1.50 -3.37 -8.92
CA VAL A 102 -1.03 -4.39 -7.99
C VAL A 102 -1.11 -5.74 -8.67
N CYS A 103 0.04 -6.40 -8.78
CA CYS A 103 0.16 -7.76 -9.27
C CYS A 103 0.39 -8.74 -8.11
N ASN A 104 0.15 -10.02 -8.39
CA ASN A 104 0.40 -11.10 -7.45
C ASN A 104 1.35 -12.15 -8.02
N ALA A 105 2.22 -12.68 -7.17
CA ALA A 105 3.08 -13.80 -7.52
C ALA A 105 2.38 -15.12 -7.16
N TRP A 106 2.15 -15.97 -8.17
CA TRP A 106 1.51 -17.28 -8.00
C TRP A 106 1.78 -18.20 -9.21
N SER A 107 1.84 -19.51 -8.97
CA SER A 107 1.96 -20.54 -10.00
C SER A 107 3.16 -20.32 -10.95
N GLY A 108 4.29 -19.84 -10.41
CA GLY A 108 5.51 -19.54 -11.14
C GLY A 108 5.47 -18.22 -11.94
N SER A 109 4.36 -17.48 -11.91
CA SER A 109 4.24 -16.18 -12.57
C SER A 109 4.39 -15.04 -11.56
N CYS A 110 5.20 -14.05 -11.89
CA CYS A 110 5.33 -12.81 -11.12
C CYS A 110 4.09 -11.92 -11.15
N CYS A 111 3.23 -12.10 -12.16
CA CYS A 111 1.90 -11.50 -12.19
C CYS A 111 0.92 -12.52 -12.75
N HIS A 112 0.44 -13.43 -11.90
CA HIS A 112 -0.54 -14.43 -12.32
C HIS A 112 -1.86 -13.77 -12.73
N PHE A 113 -2.28 -12.74 -12.00
CA PHE A 113 -3.35 -11.83 -12.39
C PHE A 113 -3.12 -10.42 -11.84
N VAL A 114 -3.75 -9.43 -12.48
CA VAL A 114 -3.86 -8.09 -11.90
C VAL A 114 -4.90 -8.15 -10.78
N SER A 115 -4.51 -7.79 -9.56
CA SER A 115 -5.42 -7.84 -8.40
C SER A 115 -6.39 -6.66 -8.42
N HIS A 116 -5.84 -5.44 -8.45
CA HIS A 116 -6.58 -4.17 -8.45
C HIS A 116 -5.59 -3.01 -8.64
N THR A 117 -6.08 -1.77 -8.64
CA THR A 117 -5.24 -0.55 -8.61
C THR A 117 -5.31 0.11 -7.23
N ILE A 118 -4.19 0.72 -6.82
CA ILE A 118 -4.08 1.53 -5.60
C ILE A 118 -3.62 2.94 -5.93
N GLN A 119 -3.82 3.88 -5.00
CA GLN A 119 -3.21 5.20 -5.12
C GLN A 119 -1.99 5.31 -4.22
N ILE A 120 -0.95 5.96 -4.70
CA ILE A 120 0.27 6.23 -3.94
C ILE A 120 0.54 7.72 -3.99
N LYS A 121 0.80 8.34 -2.84
CA LYS A 121 1.27 9.72 -2.73
C LYS A 121 2.69 9.73 -2.20
N VAL A 122 3.56 10.54 -2.81
CA VAL A 122 4.88 10.85 -2.24
C VAL A 122 4.78 12.04 -1.28
N CYS A 123 5.27 11.82 -0.08
CA CYS A 123 5.41 12.81 0.98
C CYS A 123 6.90 13.15 1.17
N SER A 124 7.22 14.05 2.09
CA SER A 124 8.62 14.39 2.38
C SER A 124 9.36 13.21 3.04
N GLY A 125 10.03 12.39 2.23
CA GLY A 125 10.85 11.26 2.66
C GLY A 125 10.13 9.92 2.85
N TYR A 126 8.85 9.80 2.49
CA TYR A 126 8.08 8.55 2.60
C TYR A 126 6.86 8.53 1.66
N TYR A 127 6.20 7.39 1.60
CA TYR A 127 5.00 7.17 0.79
C TYR A 127 3.80 6.85 1.66
N VAL A 128 2.63 7.29 1.20
CA VAL A 128 1.34 6.87 1.75
C VAL A 128 0.50 6.22 0.66
N TYR A 129 -0.27 5.21 1.04
CA TYR A 129 -0.96 4.30 0.15
C TYR A 129 -2.45 4.32 0.44
N LYS A 130 -3.26 4.55 -0.58
CA LYS A 130 -4.69 4.29 -0.53
C LYS A 130 -4.93 2.88 -1.06
N LEU A 131 -4.84 1.92 -0.15
CA LEU A 131 -4.96 0.49 -0.44
C LEU A 131 -6.42 0.12 -0.73
N GLN A 132 -6.62 -1.03 -1.35
CA GLN A 132 -7.94 -1.58 -1.68
C GLN A 132 -8.04 -3.02 -1.18
N GLN A 133 -9.25 -3.52 -1.02
CA GLN A 133 -9.44 -4.91 -0.62
C GLN A 133 -9.07 -5.86 -1.77
N PRO A 134 -8.13 -6.81 -1.58
CA PRO A 134 -7.86 -7.83 -2.59
C PRO A 134 -9.09 -8.72 -2.84
N THR A 135 -9.21 -9.24 -4.06
CA THR A 135 -10.37 -10.03 -4.50
C THR A 135 -10.42 -11.46 -3.94
N ALA A 136 -9.28 -12.01 -3.53
CA ALA A 136 -9.15 -13.37 -3.00
C ALA A 136 -8.41 -13.39 -1.65
N CYS A 137 -8.47 -14.53 -0.96
CA CYS A 137 -7.74 -14.74 0.30
C CYS A 137 -6.38 -15.39 0.05
N TRP A 138 -5.50 -15.35 1.05
CA TRP A 138 -4.07 -15.69 0.95
C TRP A 138 -3.22 -14.67 0.19
N LEU A 139 -3.79 -13.48 -0.08
CA LEU A 139 -3.08 -12.35 -0.66
C LEU A 139 -2.70 -11.35 0.43
N ALA A 140 -1.46 -10.85 0.40
CA ALA A 140 -1.03 -9.78 1.29
C ALA A 140 -0.09 -8.78 0.62
N TYR A 141 -0.28 -7.49 0.93
CA TYR A 141 0.62 -6.41 0.56
C TYR A 141 1.99 -6.60 1.20
N CYS A 142 2.98 -6.84 0.34
CA CYS A 142 4.37 -6.90 0.75
C CYS A 142 4.92 -5.52 1.08
N THR A 143 5.91 -5.51 1.97
CA THR A 143 6.67 -4.32 2.33
C THR A 143 8.15 -4.64 2.38
N GLY A 144 8.97 -3.74 1.84
CA GLY A 144 10.43 -3.80 1.91
C GLY A 144 11.00 -2.54 2.56
N LYS A 145 12.12 -2.68 3.28
CA LYS A 145 12.83 -1.54 3.86
C LYS A 145 13.37 -0.64 2.74
N VAL A 146 13.27 0.68 2.93
CA VAL A 146 13.97 1.64 2.07
C VAL A 146 15.41 1.76 2.57
N LEU A 147 16.34 1.10 1.88
CA LEU A 147 17.77 1.28 2.10
C LEU A 147 18.21 2.46 1.23
N TRP A 148 18.40 3.62 1.85
CA TRP A 148 19.08 4.76 1.22
C TRP A 148 20.59 4.62 1.42
#